data_AF-A0A259RTL1-F1
#
_entry.id   AF-A0A259RTL1-F1
#
_cell.length_a   1.000
_cell.length_b   1.000
_cell.length_c   1.000
_cell.angle_alpha   90.00
_cell.angle_beta   90.00
_cell.angle_gamma   90.00
#
_symmetry.space_group_name_H-M   'P 1'
#
loop_
_entity.id
_entity.type
_entity.pdbx_description
1 polymer ?
#
loop_
_entity_poly.entity_id
_entity_poly.type
_entity_poly.pdbx_seq_one_letter_code
_entity_poly.pdbx_strand_id
1 'polypeptide(L)'
;MDDKPHLSTQFDAEINAVSTRVLEMGGQVESQLAQAIYSLRHLDVEAARTVLQVEKRVNQMEVDIDADITQIIAKRQPTARDLRVESGTPMTIGISDLQHASDLAIEQMRKSLDAFARLDEKAAVDIVESDFRIDEEFDGFTRKVITYVMEDPRAISTMLDLMFVAKAIERIGDHAKNIAELVIYIVRGTDVRHNKEAFREVAGSLGSAL
;
A
#
# COMPACT_ATOMS: atom_id res chain seq x y z
N MET A 1 22.30 -36.39 17.63
CA MET A 1 21.22 -35.42 17.92
C MET A 1 21.87 -34.06 18.00
N ASP A 2 21.11 -33.00 17.74
CA ASP A 2 21.49 -31.58 17.78
C ASP A 2 21.93 -30.96 16.45
N ASP A 3 20.95 -30.42 15.70
CA ASP A 3 21.16 -29.18 14.90
C ASP A 3 19.85 -28.51 14.38
N LYS A 4 18.70 -28.66 15.06
CA LYS A 4 17.39 -28.18 14.55
C LYS A 4 16.78 -26.93 15.21
N PRO A 5 17.06 -26.53 16.47
CA PRO A 5 16.39 -25.37 17.06
C PRO A 5 16.98 -24.02 16.59
N HIS A 6 18.28 -23.95 16.27
CA HIS A 6 18.93 -22.67 15.90
C HIS A 6 18.60 -22.18 14.49
N LEU A 7 18.28 -23.10 13.55
CA LEU A 7 18.03 -22.78 12.14
C LEU A 7 16.67 -22.08 11.90
N SER A 8 15.68 -22.36 12.76
CA SER A 8 14.37 -21.70 12.75
C SER A 8 14.47 -20.29 13.34
N THR A 9 15.10 -20.14 14.51
CA THR A 9 15.23 -18.83 15.17
C THR A 9 16.03 -17.83 14.34
N GLN A 10 17.06 -18.29 13.63
CA GLN A 10 17.83 -17.44 12.72
C GLN A 10 17.00 -17.04 11.47
N PHE A 11 16.10 -17.91 11.00
CA PHE A 11 15.17 -17.58 9.92
C PHE A 11 14.19 -16.50 10.32
N ASP A 12 13.59 -16.71 11.49
CA ASP A 12 12.59 -15.81 12.04
C ASP A 12 13.25 -14.43 12.24
N ALA A 13 14.50 -14.38 12.68
CA ALA A 13 15.27 -13.14 12.78
C ALA A 13 15.55 -12.48 11.42
N GLU A 14 15.92 -13.24 10.39
CA GLU A 14 16.17 -12.75 9.03
C GLU A 14 14.88 -12.18 8.39
N ILE A 15 13.76 -12.88 8.52
CA ILE A 15 12.44 -12.43 8.04
C ILE A 15 11.95 -11.20 8.80
N ASN A 16 12.14 -11.15 10.12
CA ASN A 16 11.79 -9.99 10.93
C ASN A 16 12.65 -8.76 10.55
N ALA A 17 13.93 -8.97 10.21
CA ALA A 17 14.79 -7.89 9.74
C ALA A 17 14.32 -7.33 8.39
N VAL A 18 14.00 -8.20 7.42
CA VAL A 18 13.40 -7.78 6.13
C VAL A 18 12.08 -7.04 6.36
N SER A 19 11.20 -7.58 7.21
CA SER A 19 9.91 -6.96 7.53
C SER A 19 10.08 -5.56 8.14
N THR A 20 11.09 -5.38 9.01
CA THR A 20 11.41 -4.06 9.60
C THR A 20 11.84 -3.06 8.54
N ARG A 21 12.71 -3.47 7.60
CA ARG A 21 13.17 -2.61 6.50
C ARG A 21 12.03 -2.25 5.54
N VAL A 22 11.11 -3.17 5.30
CA VAL A 22 9.88 -2.91 4.52
C VAL A 22 9.02 -1.86 5.21
N LEU A 23 8.83 -1.96 6.54
CA LEU A 23 8.09 -0.96 7.31
C LEU A 23 8.77 0.42 7.27
N GLU A 24 10.10 0.46 7.38
CA GLU A 24 10.87 1.71 7.24
C GLU A 24 10.70 2.33 5.84
N MET A 25 10.76 1.52 4.78
CA MET A 25 10.50 1.97 3.42
C MET A 25 9.07 2.51 3.29
N GLY A 26 8.08 1.82 3.87
CA GLY A 26 6.69 2.26 3.91
C GLY A 26 6.51 3.65 4.53
N GLY A 27 7.17 3.91 5.66
CA GLY A 27 7.18 5.23 6.31
C GLY A 27 7.91 6.31 5.51
N GLN A 28 8.97 5.94 4.76
CA GLN A 28 9.64 6.85 3.83
C GLN A 28 8.69 7.31 2.73
N VAL A 29 7.97 6.38 2.10
CA VAL A 29 7.01 6.68 1.03
C VAL A 29 5.84 7.52 1.57
N GLU A 30 5.39 7.30 2.81
CA GLU A 30 4.37 8.13 3.47
C GLU A 30 4.84 9.58 3.67
N SER A 31 6.03 9.78 4.23
CA SER A 31 6.62 11.11 4.37
C SER A 31 6.78 11.80 3.02
N GLN A 32 7.17 11.05 1.99
CA GLN A 32 7.42 11.55 0.65
C GLN A 32 6.14 12.04 -0.04
N LEU A 33 5.05 11.31 0.13
CA LEU A 33 3.72 11.73 -0.30
C LEU A 33 3.26 13.01 0.41
N ALA A 34 3.39 13.07 1.74
CA ALA A 34 3.03 14.27 2.49
C ALA A 34 3.81 15.50 2.00
N GLN A 35 5.09 15.31 1.68
CA GLN A 35 5.96 16.33 1.08
C GLN A 35 5.50 16.72 -0.33
N ALA A 36 5.05 15.76 -1.15
CA ALA A 36 4.54 16.02 -2.49
C ALA A 36 3.25 16.86 -2.45
N ILE A 37 2.31 16.53 -1.56
CA ILE A 37 1.09 17.29 -1.33
C ILE A 37 1.42 18.71 -0.83
N TYR A 38 2.37 18.84 0.11
CA TYR A 38 2.85 20.14 0.58
C TYR A 38 3.43 20.99 -0.57
N SER A 39 4.25 20.38 -1.43
CA SER A 39 4.89 21.04 -2.56
C SER A 39 3.86 21.59 -3.56
N LEU A 40 2.81 20.81 -3.85
CA LEU A 40 1.74 21.22 -4.75
C LEU A 40 0.91 22.35 -4.14
N ARG A 41 0.56 22.23 -2.85
CA ARG A 41 -0.26 23.24 -2.14
C ARG A 41 0.42 24.61 -2.08
N HIS A 42 1.73 24.64 -1.93
CA HIS A 42 2.48 25.89 -1.75
C HIS A 42 3.27 26.29 -3.00
N LEU A 43 3.13 25.54 -4.10
CA LEU A 43 3.94 25.70 -5.32
C LEU A 43 5.45 25.71 -5.02
N ASP A 44 5.86 24.90 -4.03
CA ASP A 44 7.23 24.82 -3.54
C ASP A 44 8.02 23.80 -4.34
N VAL A 45 8.83 24.31 -5.26
CA VAL A 45 9.68 23.51 -6.16
C VAL A 45 10.80 22.77 -5.40
N GLU A 46 11.27 23.29 -4.27
CA GLU A 46 12.32 22.63 -3.48
C GLU A 46 11.76 21.43 -2.70
N ALA A 47 10.53 21.55 -2.19
CA ALA A 47 9.80 20.41 -1.64
C ALA A 47 9.59 19.33 -2.71
N ALA A 48 9.23 19.69 -3.94
CA ALA A 48 9.10 18.75 -5.05
C ALA A 48 10.43 18.09 -5.44
N ARG A 49 11.57 18.80 -5.40
CA ARG A 49 12.90 18.17 -5.58
C ARG A 49 13.24 17.19 -4.48
N THR A 50 12.84 17.49 -3.25
CA THR A 50 13.07 16.62 -2.09
C THR A 50 12.30 15.31 -2.28
N VAL A 51 11.06 15.36 -2.77
CA VAL A 51 10.27 14.17 -3.16
C VAL A 51 11.04 13.30 -4.15
N LEU A 52 11.63 13.89 -5.21
CA LEU A 52 12.40 13.14 -6.21
C LEU A 52 13.69 12.51 -5.66
N GLN A 53 14.29 13.10 -4.62
CA GLN A 53 15.47 12.53 -3.97
C GLN A 53 15.11 11.37 -3.04
N VAL A 54 14.01 11.50 -2.30
CA VAL A 54 13.51 10.40 -1.46
C VAL A 54 13.09 9.21 -2.33
N GLU A 55 12.61 9.45 -3.55
CA GLU A 55 12.23 8.39 -4.50
C GLU A 55 13.40 7.48 -4.83
N LYS A 56 14.57 8.07 -5.09
CA LYS A 56 15.79 7.30 -5.34
C LYS A 56 16.19 6.45 -4.14
N ARG A 57 15.92 6.92 -2.93
CA ARG A 57 16.16 6.17 -1.70
C ARG A 57 15.19 5.02 -1.54
N VAL A 58 13.90 5.24 -1.78
CA VAL A 58 12.87 4.20 -1.75
C VAL A 58 13.21 3.10 -2.77
N ASN A 59 13.54 3.48 -4.01
CA ASN A 59 13.95 2.53 -5.05
C ASN A 59 15.20 1.75 -4.66
N GLN A 60 16.15 2.37 -3.95
CA GLN A 60 17.33 1.66 -3.47
C GLN A 60 16.99 0.72 -2.31
N MET A 61 16.11 1.13 -1.40
CA MET A 61 15.64 0.27 -0.31
C MET A 61 14.93 -0.97 -0.86
N GLU A 62 14.13 -0.81 -1.93
CA GLU A 62 13.50 -1.93 -2.65
C GLU A 62 14.55 -2.90 -3.17
N VAL A 63 15.54 -2.41 -3.93
CA VAL A 63 16.64 -3.24 -4.48
C VAL A 63 17.40 -3.97 -3.36
N ASP A 64 17.67 -3.30 -2.24
CA ASP A 64 18.40 -3.90 -1.13
C ASP A 64 17.57 -4.95 -0.37
N ILE A 65 16.27 -4.71 -0.20
CA ILE A 65 15.34 -5.67 0.41
C ILE A 65 15.24 -6.93 -0.46
N ASP A 66 15.18 -6.75 -1.78
CA ASP A 66 15.08 -7.84 -2.74
C ASP A 66 16.35 -8.71 -2.76
N ALA A 67 17.52 -8.07 -2.62
CA ALA A 67 18.80 -8.74 -2.46
C ALA A 67 18.88 -9.56 -1.16
N ASP A 68 18.36 -9.03 -0.04
CA ASP A 68 18.33 -9.73 1.25
C ASP A 68 17.44 -10.98 1.19
N ILE A 69 16.24 -10.85 0.62
CA ILE A 69 15.32 -11.98 0.42
C ILE A 69 15.98 -13.06 -0.44
N THR A 70 16.63 -12.65 -1.54
CA THR A 70 17.37 -13.55 -2.42
C THR A 70 18.47 -14.30 -1.66
N GLN A 71 19.21 -13.62 -0.78
CA GLN A 71 20.22 -14.28 0.07
C GLN A 71 19.61 -15.25 1.08
N ILE A 72 18.49 -14.90 1.71
CA ILE A 72 17.80 -15.76 2.69
C ILE A 72 17.35 -17.06 2.01
N ILE A 73 16.80 -16.96 0.80
CA ILE A 73 16.37 -18.11 -0.01
C ILE A 73 17.58 -18.93 -0.45
N ALA A 74 18.62 -18.28 -0.99
CA ALA A 74 19.83 -18.95 -1.49
C ALA A 74 20.59 -19.71 -0.40
N LYS A 75 20.65 -19.18 0.83
CA LYS A 75 21.26 -19.85 2.00
C LYS A 75 20.53 -21.12 2.42
N ARG A 76 19.24 -21.23 2.10
CA ARG A 76 18.37 -22.34 2.57
C ARG A 76 18.09 -23.36 1.49
N GLN A 77 18.23 -23.00 0.22
CA GLN A 77 18.09 -23.91 -0.91
C GLN A 77 19.20 -23.69 -1.93
N PRO A 78 20.32 -24.43 -1.87
CA PRO A 78 21.41 -24.30 -2.85
C PRO A 78 21.00 -24.66 -4.29
N THR A 79 19.84 -25.30 -4.48
CA THR A 79 19.24 -25.63 -5.79
C THR A 79 18.37 -24.51 -6.38
N ALA A 80 18.20 -23.38 -5.69
CA ALA A 80 17.40 -22.22 -6.12
C ALA A 80 17.89 -21.54 -7.42
N ARG A 81 18.98 -22.01 -8.03
CA ARG A 81 19.44 -21.55 -9.36
C ARG A 81 18.44 -21.87 -10.48
N ASP A 82 17.50 -22.79 -10.26
CA ASP A 82 16.46 -23.18 -11.24
C ASP A 82 15.05 -22.63 -10.94
N LEU A 83 14.89 -21.62 -10.07
CA LEU A 83 13.58 -21.01 -9.74
C LEU A 83 12.86 -20.31 -10.91
N ARG A 84 13.36 -20.38 -12.14
CA ARG A 84 12.72 -19.75 -13.30
C ARG A 84 11.82 -20.69 -14.11
N VAL A 85 11.84 -22.00 -13.90
CA VAL A 85 11.05 -22.93 -14.70
C VAL A 85 10.65 -24.13 -13.84
N GLU A 86 9.38 -24.55 -13.93
CA GLU A 86 8.78 -25.76 -13.34
C GLU A 86 8.40 -25.75 -11.85
N SER A 87 7.16 -25.29 -11.57
CA SER A 87 6.17 -26.01 -10.75
C SER A 87 4.77 -25.41 -10.91
N GLY A 88 4.11 -25.70 -12.03
CA GLY A 88 2.89 -26.52 -12.05
C GLY A 88 1.58 -26.14 -11.34
N THR A 89 1.47 -25.03 -10.61
CA THR A 89 0.15 -24.49 -10.21
C THR A 89 0.07 -23.05 -10.71
N PRO A 90 -0.94 -22.68 -11.54
CA PRO A 90 -1.07 -21.30 -11.96
C PRO A 90 -1.20 -20.43 -10.70
N MET A 91 -0.34 -19.42 -10.57
CA MET A 91 -0.57 -18.25 -9.71
C MET A 91 -1.78 -17.48 -10.26
N THR A 92 -2.96 -18.09 -10.20
CA THR A 92 -4.23 -17.41 -10.45
C THR A 92 -4.72 -16.74 -9.16
N ILE A 93 -4.25 -17.23 -8.01
CA ILE A 93 -4.62 -16.66 -6.71
C ILE A 93 -3.92 -15.31 -6.56
N GLY A 94 -4.72 -14.27 -6.40
CA GLY A 94 -4.26 -12.91 -6.14
C GLY A 94 -4.32 -11.97 -7.33
N ILE A 95 -4.17 -12.44 -8.57
CA ILE A 95 -4.23 -11.54 -9.75
C ILE A 95 -5.63 -10.92 -9.89
N SER A 96 -6.69 -11.70 -9.71
CA SER A 96 -8.06 -11.19 -9.78
C SER A 96 -8.39 -10.22 -8.64
N ASP A 97 -7.87 -10.49 -7.44
CA ASP A 97 -8.06 -9.64 -6.26
C ASP A 97 -7.34 -8.29 -6.45
N LEU A 98 -6.09 -8.34 -6.94
CA LEU A 98 -5.32 -7.14 -7.27
C LEU A 98 -5.94 -6.35 -8.41
N GLN A 99 -6.48 -7.02 -9.44
CA GLN A 99 -7.21 -6.35 -10.52
C GLN A 99 -8.45 -5.64 -9.98
N HIS A 100 -9.22 -6.30 -9.12
CA HIS A 100 -10.40 -5.70 -8.51
C HIS A 100 -10.03 -4.47 -7.65
N ALA A 101 -9.04 -4.60 -6.77
CA ALA A 101 -8.55 -3.51 -5.95
C ALA A 101 -8.00 -2.35 -6.81
N SER A 102 -7.31 -2.67 -7.91
CA SER A 102 -6.79 -1.67 -8.87
C SER A 102 -7.93 -0.88 -9.52
N ASP A 103 -8.99 -1.56 -9.96
CA ASP A 103 -10.15 -0.91 -10.57
C ASP A 103 -10.84 0.03 -9.58
N LEU A 104 -10.99 -0.40 -8.32
CA LEU A 104 -11.53 0.44 -7.24
C LEU A 104 -10.66 1.67 -7.00
N ALA A 105 -9.34 1.50 -6.87
CA ALA A 105 -8.42 2.61 -6.64
C ALA A 105 -8.41 3.62 -7.80
N ILE A 106 -8.42 3.16 -9.05
CA ILE A 106 -8.51 4.02 -10.24
C ILE A 106 -9.84 4.76 -10.29
N GLU A 107 -10.95 4.08 -10.00
CA GLU A 107 -12.27 4.70 -9.95
C GLU A 107 -12.33 5.78 -8.87
N GLN A 108 -11.83 5.47 -7.66
CA GLN A 108 -11.80 6.39 -6.53
C GLN A 108 -10.96 7.64 -6.86
N MET A 109 -9.78 7.45 -7.46
CA MET A 109 -8.92 8.54 -7.89
C MET A 109 -9.61 9.45 -8.91
N ARG A 110 -10.26 8.88 -9.93
CA ARG A 110 -11.03 9.67 -10.92
C ARG A 110 -12.15 10.47 -10.28
N LYS A 111 -12.93 9.85 -9.38
CA LYS A 111 -14.01 10.53 -8.65
C LYS A 111 -13.47 11.68 -7.80
N SER A 112 -12.34 11.47 -7.10
CA SER A 112 -11.72 12.51 -6.26
C SER A 112 -11.25 13.72 -7.06
N LEU A 113 -10.70 13.50 -8.26
CA LEU A 113 -10.27 14.58 -9.15
C LEU A 113 -11.45 15.33 -9.78
N ASP A 114 -12.54 14.64 -10.15
CA ASP A 114 -13.74 15.31 -10.66
C ASP A 114 -14.45 16.11 -9.54
N ALA A 115 -14.55 15.55 -8.34
CA ALA A 115 -15.06 16.24 -7.16
C ALA A 115 -14.22 17.50 -6.86
N PHE A 116 -12.90 17.40 -6.94
CA PHE A 116 -12.01 18.54 -6.76
C PHE A 116 -12.19 19.61 -7.83
N ALA A 117 -12.23 19.23 -9.11
CA ALA A 117 -12.38 20.17 -10.22
C ALA A 117 -13.69 20.97 -10.15
N ARG A 118 -14.74 20.39 -9.56
CA ARG A 118 -16.07 21.00 -9.42
C ARG A 118 -16.34 21.56 -8.02
N LEU A 119 -15.43 21.32 -7.08
CA LEU A 119 -15.67 21.52 -5.64
C LEU A 119 -16.99 20.84 -5.20
N ASP A 120 -17.24 19.64 -5.71
CA ASP A 120 -18.43 18.86 -5.40
C ASP A 120 -18.28 18.18 -4.03
N GLU A 121 -18.81 18.85 -3.02
CA GLU A 121 -18.78 18.39 -1.63
C GLU A 121 -19.49 17.06 -1.43
N LYS A 122 -20.61 16.82 -2.13
CA LYS A 122 -21.39 15.60 -1.96
C LYS A 122 -20.63 14.40 -2.50
N ALA A 123 -20.07 14.53 -3.71
CA ALA A 123 -19.20 13.50 -4.27
C ALA A 123 -17.99 13.23 -3.36
N ALA A 124 -17.43 14.27 -2.73
CA ALA A 124 -16.32 14.11 -1.79
C ALA A 124 -16.72 13.30 -0.53
N VAL A 125 -17.91 13.54 0.04
CA VAL A 125 -18.41 12.73 1.15
C VAL A 125 -18.60 11.26 0.75
N ASP A 126 -19.23 11.01 -0.41
CA ASP A 126 -19.46 9.63 -0.90
C ASP A 126 -18.15 8.86 -1.09
N ILE A 127 -17.07 9.55 -1.50
CA ILE A 127 -15.72 8.99 -1.65
C ILE A 127 -15.15 8.56 -0.29
N VAL A 128 -15.21 9.44 0.71
CA VAL A 128 -14.68 9.15 2.05
C VAL A 128 -15.47 8.02 2.71
N GLU A 129 -16.78 7.95 2.50
CA GLU A 129 -17.61 6.84 3.00
C GLU A 129 -17.31 5.51 2.33
N SER A 130 -16.83 5.52 1.08
CA SER A 130 -16.56 4.29 0.31
C SER A 130 -15.13 3.76 0.45
N ASP A 131 -14.23 4.48 1.12
CA ASP A 131 -12.80 4.20 1.19
C ASP A 131 -12.47 2.84 1.83
N PHE A 132 -13.29 2.37 2.78
CA PHE A 132 -13.12 1.08 3.47
C PHE A 132 -13.06 -0.13 2.53
N ARG A 133 -13.61 -0.01 1.32
CA ARG A 133 -13.64 -1.12 0.36
C ARG A 133 -12.25 -1.51 -0.13
N ILE A 134 -11.36 -0.54 -0.32
CA ILE A 134 -10.00 -0.80 -0.78
C ILE A 134 -9.19 -1.43 0.37
N ASP A 135 -9.39 -0.96 1.60
CA ASP A 135 -8.80 -1.53 2.81
C ASP A 135 -9.22 -2.99 3.03
N GLU A 136 -10.52 -3.30 2.88
CA GLU A 136 -11.04 -4.67 3.01
C GLU A 136 -10.44 -5.63 1.98
N GLU A 137 -10.28 -5.18 0.73
CA GLU A 137 -9.65 -5.97 -0.32
C GLU A 137 -8.16 -6.21 -0.02
N PHE A 138 -7.44 -5.20 0.46
CA PHE A 138 -6.04 -5.33 0.87
C PHE A 138 -5.86 -6.30 2.05
N ASP A 139 -6.71 -6.19 3.07
CA ASP A 139 -6.71 -7.10 4.23
C ASP A 139 -7.03 -8.54 3.81
N GLY A 140 -8.01 -8.72 2.92
CA GLY A 140 -8.38 -10.01 2.36
C GLY A 140 -7.23 -10.64 1.57
N PHE A 141 -6.56 -9.84 0.73
CA PHE A 141 -5.39 -10.25 -0.04
C PHE A 141 -4.22 -10.65 0.87
N THR A 142 -3.96 -9.87 1.92
CA THR A 142 -2.87 -10.12 2.87
C THR A 142 -3.02 -11.48 3.55
N ARG A 143 -4.24 -11.82 4.00
CA ARG A 143 -4.53 -13.14 4.62
C ARG A 143 -4.30 -14.30 3.65
N LYS A 144 -4.66 -14.12 2.36
CA LYS A 144 -4.42 -15.12 1.31
C LYS A 144 -2.92 -15.34 1.10
N VAL A 145 -2.13 -14.26 1.00
CA VAL A 145 -0.66 -14.34 0.85
C VAL A 145 -0.02 -15.13 2.00
N ILE A 146 -0.41 -14.83 3.25
CA ILE A 146 0.12 -15.55 4.43
C ILE A 146 -0.21 -17.04 4.33
N THR A 147 -1.44 -17.38 3.98
CA THR A 147 -1.88 -18.77 3.83
C THR A 147 -1.04 -19.50 2.77
N TYR A 148 -0.80 -18.87 1.62
CA TYR A 148 0.00 -19.44 0.54
C TYR A 148 1.47 -19.63 0.90
N VAL A 149 2.06 -18.66 1.58
CA VAL A 149 3.45 -18.75 2.07
C VAL A 149 3.60 -19.87 3.11
N MET A 150 2.57 -20.12 3.93
CA MET A 150 2.54 -21.24 4.88
C MET A 150 2.39 -22.59 4.18
N GLU A 151 1.64 -22.66 3.09
CA GLU A 151 1.47 -23.88 2.29
C GLU A 151 2.71 -24.21 1.43
N ASP A 152 3.34 -23.20 0.83
CA ASP A 152 4.58 -23.36 0.05
C ASP A 152 5.57 -22.21 0.31
N PRO A 153 6.57 -22.41 1.19
CA PRO A 153 7.61 -21.42 1.47
C PRO A 153 8.46 -21.02 0.26
N ARG A 154 8.43 -21.79 -0.85
CA ARG A 154 9.15 -21.42 -2.08
C ARG A 154 8.50 -20.23 -2.79
N ALA A 155 7.24 -19.92 -2.47
CA ALA A 155 6.49 -18.82 -3.06
C ALA A 155 6.74 -17.46 -2.38
N ILE A 156 7.56 -17.38 -1.31
CA ILE A 156 7.74 -16.16 -0.51
C ILE A 156 8.09 -14.93 -1.35
N SER A 157 9.11 -14.99 -2.22
CA SER A 157 9.49 -13.84 -3.04
C SER A 157 8.33 -13.35 -3.90
N THR A 158 7.69 -14.24 -4.66
CA THR A 158 6.60 -13.83 -5.55
C THR A 158 5.39 -13.32 -4.79
N MET A 159 5.10 -13.87 -3.62
CA MET A 159 4.00 -13.41 -2.78
C MET A 159 4.28 -12.05 -2.13
N LEU A 160 5.55 -11.75 -1.82
CA LEU A 160 5.99 -10.43 -1.39
C LEU A 160 5.87 -9.40 -2.53
N ASP A 161 6.24 -9.75 -3.76
CA ASP A 161 6.06 -8.87 -4.92
C ASP A 161 4.59 -8.49 -5.10
N LEU A 162 3.68 -9.47 -5.00
CA LEU A 162 2.25 -9.22 -5.09
C LEU A 162 1.71 -8.41 -3.90
N MET A 163 2.29 -8.57 -2.69
CA MET A 163 1.99 -7.73 -1.53
C MET A 163 2.38 -6.27 -1.77
N PHE A 164 3.52 -6.01 -2.41
CA PHE A 164 3.92 -4.65 -2.76
C PHE A 164 2.95 -4.02 -3.76
N VAL A 165 2.51 -4.78 -4.76
CA VAL A 165 1.47 -4.33 -5.69
C VAL A 165 0.17 -4.02 -4.94
N ALA A 166 -0.28 -4.89 -4.04
CA ALA A 166 -1.47 -4.68 -3.23
C ALA A 166 -1.38 -3.40 -2.39
N LYS A 167 -0.24 -3.18 -1.73
CA LYS A 167 -0.03 -2.00 -0.89
C LYS A 167 0.04 -0.73 -1.71
N ALA A 168 0.64 -0.76 -2.90
CA ALA A 168 0.65 0.38 -3.79
C ALA A 168 -0.78 0.77 -4.22
N ILE A 169 -1.64 -0.22 -4.49
CA ILE A 169 -3.05 0.01 -4.83
C ILE A 169 -3.82 0.64 -3.66
N GLU A 170 -3.66 0.11 -2.45
CA GLU A 170 -4.32 0.67 -1.25
C GLU A 170 -3.93 2.13 -1.02
N ARG A 171 -2.65 2.44 -1.18
CA ARG A 171 -2.15 3.82 -1.07
C ARG A 171 -2.77 4.77 -2.09
N ILE A 172 -3.01 4.31 -3.32
CA ILE A 172 -3.71 5.11 -4.35
C ILE A 172 -5.13 5.44 -3.88
N GLY A 173 -5.82 4.47 -3.26
CA GLY A 173 -7.13 4.67 -2.63
C GLY A 173 -7.09 5.74 -1.54
N ASP A 174 -6.15 5.60 -0.61
CA ASP A 174 -5.91 6.56 0.47
C ASP A 174 -5.65 7.98 -0.05
N HIS A 175 -4.93 8.13 -1.16
CA HIS A 175 -4.69 9.45 -1.78
C HIS A 175 -5.96 10.04 -2.37
N ALA A 176 -6.82 9.21 -2.96
CA ALA A 176 -8.12 9.65 -3.43
C ALA A 176 -9.01 10.13 -2.28
N LYS A 177 -9.02 9.44 -1.13
CA LYS A 177 -9.67 9.92 0.10
C LYS A 177 -9.13 11.28 0.55
N ASN A 178 -7.81 11.42 0.64
CA ASN A 178 -7.18 12.67 1.07
C ASN A 178 -7.58 13.87 0.17
N ILE A 179 -7.69 13.65 -1.14
CA ILE A 179 -8.18 14.67 -2.08
C ILE A 179 -9.65 15.03 -1.78
N ALA A 180 -10.51 14.04 -1.52
CA ALA A 180 -11.91 14.27 -1.18
C ALA A 180 -12.06 15.02 0.16
N GLU A 181 -11.31 14.65 1.20
CA GLU A 181 -11.29 15.38 2.47
C GLU A 181 -10.86 16.84 2.29
N LEU A 182 -9.90 17.10 1.39
CA LEU A 182 -9.49 18.46 1.04
C LEU A 182 -10.63 19.24 0.35
N VAL A 183 -11.42 18.62 -0.52
CA VAL A 183 -12.59 19.27 -1.13
C VAL A 183 -13.59 19.71 -0.05
N ILE A 184 -13.90 18.82 0.90
CA ILE A 184 -14.79 19.15 2.04
C ILE A 184 -14.23 20.35 2.81
N TYR A 185 -12.93 20.34 3.11
CA TYR A 185 -12.27 21.45 3.80
C TYR A 185 -12.35 22.77 3.01
N ILE A 186 -12.11 22.75 1.69
CA ILE A 186 -12.15 23.95 0.85
C ILE A 186 -13.58 24.54 0.80
N VAL A 187 -14.61 23.70 0.75
CA VAL A 187 -16.01 24.14 0.64
C VAL A 187 -16.55 24.62 1.99
N ARG A 188 -16.26 23.92 3.08
CA ARG A 188 -16.85 24.19 4.41
C ARG A 188 -15.95 24.96 5.36
N GLY A 189 -14.65 24.94 5.15
CA GLY A 189 -13.65 25.42 6.11
C GLY A 189 -13.45 24.50 7.32
N THR A 190 -14.14 23.36 7.37
CA THR A 190 -14.08 22.39 8.47
C THR A 190 -13.08 21.29 8.15
N ASP A 191 -12.14 21.03 9.07
CA ASP A 191 -11.20 19.93 8.94
C ASP A 191 -11.85 18.63 9.43
N VAL A 192 -12.19 17.75 8.49
CA VAL A 192 -12.78 16.43 8.77
C VAL A 192 -11.72 15.34 8.93
N ARG A 193 -10.44 15.65 8.66
CA ARG A 193 -9.33 14.68 8.75
C ARG A 193 -9.12 14.30 10.21
N HIS A 194 -9.16 13.00 10.51
CA HIS A 194 -9.07 12.46 11.87
C HIS A 194 -10.19 12.91 12.83
N ASN A 195 -11.25 13.57 12.35
CA ASN A 195 -12.40 14.00 13.15
C ASN A 195 -13.70 13.39 12.62
N LYS A 196 -13.99 12.16 13.08
CA LYS A 196 -15.17 11.41 12.67
C LYS A 196 -16.49 12.11 13.04
N GLU A 197 -16.52 12.92 14.08
CA GLU A 197 -17.73 13.68 14.45
C GLU A 197 -17.98 14.81 13.46
N ALA A 198 -16.95 15.60 13.14
CA ALA A 198 -17.05 16.66 12.12
C ALA A 198 -17.43 16.08 10.75
N PHE A 199 -16.89 14.92 10.38
CA PHE A 199 -17.27 14.24 9.15
C PHE A 199 -18.75 13.86 9.13
N ARG A 200 -19.27 13.25 10.22
CA ARG A 200 -20.69 12.87 10.31
C ARG A 200 -21.63 14.06 10.23
N GLU A 201 -21.27 15.19 10.84
CA GLU A 201 -22.06 16.42 10.74
C GLU A 201 -22.14 16.94 9.29
N VAL A 202 -21.01 16.94 8.58
CA VAL A 202 -20.95 17.32 7.17
C VAL A 202 -21.80 16.37 6.31
N ALA A 203 -21.59 15.05 6.45
CA ALA A 203 -22.33 14.02 5.71
C ALA A 203 -23.84 14.08 5.95
N GLY A 204 -24.25 14.24 7.21
CA GLY A 204 -25.65 14.40 7.59
C GLY A 204 -26.30 15.66 7.00
N SER A 205 -25.55 16.75 6.85
CA SER A 205 -26.05 17.99 6.23
C SER A 205 -26.34 17.86 4.73
N LEU A 206 -25.73 16.88 4.06
CA LEU A 206 -25.86 16.62 2.62
C LEU A 206 -26.85 15.49 2.30
N GLY A 207 -27.47 14.91 3.34
CA GLY A 207 -28.40 13.79 3.19
C GLY A 207 -27.74 12.49 2.76
N SER A 208 -26.45 12.29 3.07
CA SER A 208 -25.84 10.97 2.99
C SER A 208 -26.33 10.09 4.15
N ALA A 209 -26.52 8.80 3.88
CA ALA A 209 -27.00 7.83 4.85
C ALA A 209 -25.80 7.25 5.62
N LEU A 210 -25.60 7.76 6.85
CA LEU A 210 -24.75 7.11 7.86
C LEU A 210 -25.36 5.79 8.33
#